data_AF-A0A2P7Z1K3-F1
#
_entry.id   AF-A0A2P7Z1K3-F1
#
_cell.length_a   1.000
_cell.length_b   1.000
_cell.length_c   1.000
_cell.angle_alpha   90.00
_cell.angle_beta   90.00
_cell.angle_gamma   90.00
#
_symmetry.space_group_name_H-M   'P 1'
#
loop_
_entity.id
_entity.type
_entity.pdbx_description
1 polymer ?
#
loop_
_entity_poly.entity_id
_entity_poly.type
_entity_poly.pdbx_seq_one_letter_code
_entity_poly.pdbx_strand_id
1 'polypeptide(L)' 'MAFTIEPILSIGKAKEVYWPDDWTNVTVDGSRTAQFEHTLLVTETGVEILTARLESSPGGPILLLPQKSGQENMNAGS' A
#
# COMPACT_ATOMS: atom_id res chain seq x y z
N MET A 1 -16.78 0.78 4.22
CA MET A 1 -15.84 0.07 5.13
C MET A 1 -14.50 0.79 5.08
N ALA A 2 -13.83 1.02 6.22
CA ALA A 2 -12.50 1.61 6.25
C ALA A 2 -11.46 0.61 6.79
N PHE A 3 -10.30 0.51 6.15
CA PHE A 3 -9.21 -0.39 6.54
C PHE A 3 -7.85 0.11 6.02
N THR A 4 -6.74 -0.47 6.51
CA THR A 4 -5.38 -0.11 6.08
C THR A 4 -4.82 -1.14 5.10
N ILE A 5 -3.97 -0.65 4.19
CA ILE A 5 -3.02 -1.49 3.48
C ILE A 5 -1.64 -0.94 3.82
N GLU A 6 -0.82 -1.76 4.49
CA GLU A 6 0.43 -1.35 5.14
C GLU A 6 1.62 -2.30 4.86
N PRO A 7 2.02 -2.49 3.58
CA PRO A 7 3.05 -3.45 3.23
C PRO A 7 4.41 -3.08 3.83
N ILE A 8 5.07 -4.08 4.41
CA ILE A 8 6.48 -4.02 4.83
C ILE A 8 7.28 -4.87 3.85
N LEU A 9 8.23 -4.25 3.15
CA LEU A 9 9.12 -4.91 2.18
C LEU A 9 10.52 -5.02 2.77
N SER A 10 11.15 -6.18 2.59
CA SER A 10 12.52 -6.46 3.03
C SER A 10 13.42 -6.75 1.84
N ILE A 11 14.65 -6.22 1.82
CA ILE A 11 15.64 -6.56 0.78
C ILE A 11 16.09 -8.03 0.92
N GLY A 12 16.18 -8.51 2.17
CA GLY A 12 16.56 -9.88 2.51
C GLY A 12 15.35 -10.75 2.87
N LYS A 13 15.49 -11.56 3.90
CA LYS A 13 14.45 -12.46 4.39
C LYS A 13 13.35 -11.66 5.10
N ALA A 14 12.09 -12.02 4.85
CA ALA A 14 10.94 -11.46 5.57
C ALA A 14 10.78 -11.99 7.00
N LYS A 15 11.53 -13.04 7.38
CA LYS A 15 11.47 -13.61 8.72
C LYS A 15 11.95 -12.61 9.76
N GLU A 16 11.26 -12.56 10.87
CA GLU A 16 11.29 -11.49 11.85
C GLU A 16 11.59 -11.99 13.28
N VAL A 17 12.02 -11.07 14.14
CA VAL A 17 12.26 -11.30 15.57
C VAL A 17 12.03 -10.01 16.36
N TYR A 18 11.45 -10.13 17.55
CA TYR A 18 11.26 -9.02 18.47
C TYR A 18 12.51 -8.82 19.34
N TRP A 19 12.89 -7.57 19.55
CA TRP A 19 13.89 -7.20 20.55
C TRP A 19 13.34 -7.34 21.97
N PRO A 20 14.20 -7.34 23.01
CA PRO A 20 13.78 -7.46 24.41
C PRO A 20 12.96 -6.27 24.95
N ASP A 21 12.70 -5.24 24.13
CA ASP A 21 11.87 -4.10 24.47
C ASP A 21 10.36 -4.35 24.21
N ASP A 22 10.00 -5.55 23.74
CA ASP A 22 8.64 -5.99 23.41
C ASP A 22 7.95 -5.21 22.28
N TRP A 23 8.67 -4.36 21.54
CA TRP A 23 8.10 -3.50 20.49
C TRP A 23 8.87 -3.57 19.17
N THR A 24 10.20 -3.49 19.23
CA THR A 24 11.02 -3.36 18.02
C THR A 24 11.06 -4.70 17.29
N ASN A 25 10.47 -4.73 16.10
CA ASN A 25 10.50 -5.88 15.21
C ASN A 25 11.56 -5.68 14.12
N VAL A 26 12.48 -6.63 13.99
CA VAL A 26 13.57 -6.59 13.02
C VAL A 26 13.63 -7.87 12.18
N THR A 27 14.21 -7.78 10.99
CA THR A 27 14.52 -8.96 10.18
C THR A 27 15.61 -9.79 10.85
N VAL A 28 15.49 -11.12 10.79
CA VAL A 28 16.47 -12.04 11.39
C VAL A 28 17.87 -11.92 10.77
N ASP A 29 17.96 -11.37 9.56
CA ASP A 29 19.22 -11.18 8.84
C ASP A 29 19.75 -9.73 8.89
N GLY A 30 19.05 -8.82 9.59
CA GLY A 30 19.44 -7.42 9.72
C GLY A 30 19.33 -6.60 8.44
N SER A 31 18.70 -7.13 7.39
CA SER A 31 18.49 -6.41 6.14
C SER A 31 17.53 -5.24 6.32
N ARG A 32 17.75 -4.19 5.51
CA ARG A 32 16.86 -3.02 5.48
C ARG A 32 15.45 -3.39 5.06
N THR A 33 14.49 -2.74 5.70
CA THR A 33 13.07 -2.79 5.37
C THR A 33 12.54 -1.40 5.05
N ALA A 34 11.41 -1.35 4.36
CA ALA A 34 10.64 -0.13 4.14
C ALA A 34 9.15 -0.44 4.26
N GLN A 35 8.39 0.49 4.82
CA GLN A 35 6.94 0.41 4.98
C GLN A 35 6.29 1.64 4.35
N PHE A 36 5.12 1.43 3.77
CA PHE A 36 4.18 2.48 3.39
C PHE A 36 2.80 2.08 3.87
N GLU A 37 1.93 3.06 4.13
CA GLU A 37 0.57 2.81 4.62
C GLU A 37 -0.41 3.85 4.09
N HIS A 38 -1.61 3.39 3.72
CA HIS A 38 -2.77 4.24 3.56
C HIS A 38 -4.00 3.64 4.26
N THR A 39 -4.85 4.53 4.78
CA THR A 39 -6.21 4.19 5.18
C THR A 39 -7.14 4.39 3.98
N LEU A 40 -7.88 3.34 3.64
CA LEU A 40 -8.75 3.27 2.49
C LEU A 40 -10.21 3.17 2.93
N LEU A 41 -11.08 3.93 2.27
CA LEU A 41 -12.52 3.83 2.41
C LEU A 41 -13.10 3.17 1.15
N VAL A 42 -13.70 1.99 1.30
CA VAL A 42 -14.48 1.35 0.23
C VAL A 42 -15.77 2.13 0.03
N THR A 43 -15.98 2.60 -1.20
CA THR A 43 -17.18 3.29 -1.67
C THR A 43 -18.03 2.35 -2.54
N GLU A 44 -19.20 2.80 -3.00
CA GLU A 44 -20.09 1.97 -3.84
C GLU A 44 -19.45 1.53 -5.16
N THR A 45 -18.54 2.34 -5.71
CA THR A 45 -17.96 2.14 -7.04
C THR A 45 -16.45 1.96 -7.03
N GLY A 46 -15.80 2.00 -5.87
CA GLY A 46 -14.35 1.89 -5.77
C GLY A 46 -13.80 2.19 -4.38
N VAL A 47 -12.75 3.02 -4.33
CA VAL A 47 -12.02 3.33 -3.11
C VAL A 47 -11.63 4.80 -3.05
N GLU A 48 -11.73 5.38 -1.85
CA GLU A 48 -11.16 6.68 -1.51
C GLU A 48 -9.94 6.49 -0.61
N ILE A 49 -8.85 7.20 -0.90
CA ILE A 49 -7.60 7.15 -0.11
C ILE A 49 -7.65 8.30 0.91
N LEU A 50 -8.06 8.00 2.14
CA LEU A 50 -8.31 9.01 3.17
C LEU A 50 -7.03 9.74 3.63
N THR A 51 -5.88 9.07 3.52
CA THR A 51 -4.57 9.62 3.91
C THR A 51 -3.70 9.98 2.71
N ALA A 52 -4.30 10.26 1.56
CA ALA A 52 -3.59 10.69 0.36
C ALA A 52 -2.74 11.95 0.59
N ARG A 53 -1.65 12.07 -0.19
CA ARG A 53 -0.78 13.24 -0.16
C ARG A 53 -1.51 14.47 -0.69
N LEU A 54 -1.24 15.63 -0.07
CA LEU A 54 -1.79 16.92 -0.44
C LEU A 54 -0.76 17.75 -1.24
N GLU A 55 -1.20 18.87 -1.80
CA GLU A 55 -0.32 19.84 -2.45
C GLU A 55 0.83 20.30 -1.53
N SER A 56 0.53 20.45 -0.24
CA SER A 56 1.51 20.84 0.78
C SER A 56 2.42 19.70 1.25
N SER A 57 2.18 18.46 0.83
CA SER A 57 3.05 17.33 1.22
C SER A 57 4.43 17.45 0.53
N PRO A 58 5.55 17.16 1.21
CA PRO A 58 6.88 17.20 0.60
C PRO A 58 6.98 16.29 -0.63
N GLY A 59 7.08 16.88 -1.83
CA GLY A 59 7.04 16.18 -3.12
C GLY A 59 5.66 16.14 -3.81
N GLY A 60 4.67 16.89 -3.30
CA GLY A 60 3.36 17.08 -3.91
C GLY A 60 2.41 15.87 -3.83
N PRO A 61 1.22 15.97 -4.47
CA PRO A 61 0.28 14.86 -4.58
C PRO A 61 0.81 13.80 -5.55
N ILE A 62 0.38 12.54 -5.37
CA ILE A 62 0.63 11.50 -6.38
C ILE A 62 -0.53 11.55 -7.37
N LEU A 63 -0.22 11.83 -8.64
CA LEU A 63 -1.20 11.71 -9.71
C LEU A 63 -1.53 10.23 -9.90
N LEU A 64 -2.70 9.82 -9.43
CA LEU A 64 -3.24 8.49 -9.71
C LEU A 64 -3.36 8.35 -11.23
N LEU A 65 -2.68 7.34 -11.79
CA LEU A 65 -2.87 7.00 -13.20
C LEU A 65 -4.35 6.68 -13.43
N PRO A 66 -4.95 7.12 -14.55
CA PRO A 66 -6.33 6.81 -14.85
C PRO A 66 -6.50 5.29 -14.83
N GLN A 67 -7.42 4.81 -13.99
CA GLN A 67 -7.74 3.39 -13.94
C GLN A 67 -8.38 3.01 -15.28
N LYS A 68 -7.82 2.02 -15.98
CA LYS A 68 -8.54 1.39 -17.10
C LYS A 68 -9.79 0.74 -16.52
N SER A 69 -10.96 1.27 -16.83
CA SER A 69 -12.25 0.62 -16.56
C SER A 69 -12.25 -0.77 -17.19
N GLY A 70 -12.46 -1.82 -16.40
CA GLY A 70 -12.39 -3.22 -16.84
C GLY A 70 -13.54 -3.70 -17.75
N GLN A 71 -14.01 -2.88 -18.70
CA GLN A 71 -14.99 -3.27 -19.72
C GLN A 71 -14.38 -3.15 -21.12
N GLU A 72 -13.47 -4.06 -21.47
CA GLU A 72 -13.23 -4.43 -22.88
C GLU A 72 -13.81 -5.84 -23.11
N ASN A 73 -15.09 -5.84 -23.47
CA ASN A 73 -15.79 -6.76 -24.39
C ASN A 73 -15.26 -8.21 -24.53
N MET A 74 -15.85 -9.13 -23.76
CA MET A 74 -15.99 -10.54 -24.17
C MET A 74 -17.02 -10.68 -25.30
N ASN A 75 -16.74 -10.12 -26.49
CA ASN A 75 -17.51 -10.40 -27.72
C ASN A 75 -16.71 -9.98 -28.97
N ALA A 76 -15.79 -10.84 -29.40
CA ALA A 76 -15.33 -10.92 -30.79
C ALA A 76 -14.63 -12.26 -31.00
N GLY A 77 -15.39 -13.26 -31.46
CA GLY A 77 -14.87 -14.58 -31.77
C GLY A 77 -16.00 -15.54 -32.11
N SER A 78 -16.60 -15.32 -33.28
CA SER A 78 -17.33 -16.33 -34.04
C SER A 78 -16.48 -17.57 -34.28
#